data_AF-A0A8T3RIZ0-F1
#
_entry.id   AF-A0A8T3RIZ0-F1
#
_cell.length_a   1.000
_cell.length_b   1.000
_cell.length_c   1.000
_cell.angle_alpha   90.00
_cell.angle_beta   90.00
_cell.angle_gamma   90.00
#
_symmetry.space_group_name_H-M   'P 1'
#
loop_
_entity.id
_entity.type
_entity.pdbx_description
1 polymer ?
#
loop_
_entity_poly.entity_id
_entity_poly.type
_entity_poly.pdbx_seq_one_letter_code
_entity_poly.pdbx_strand_id
1 'polypeptide(L)'
;CQEAEAWVGERALQILRGKASDVAAGMRRSATLRGLCQEERKGVDTCADYLVKYREMLRYDRYLAEGFPIATGVIEGACRHLVKDRMDITGARWRLRSAEAVLKLRSLHSSGDTKAYWAFHKAQEQTRNHLSRMASHDFRKAA
;
A
#
# COMPACT_ATOMS: atom_id res chain seq x y z
N CYS A 1 17.11 -0.42 -27.24
CA CYS A 1 16.92 0.26 -28.54
C CYS A 1 15.62 1.04 -28.47
N GLN A 2 15.55 2.26 -29.01
CA GLN A 2 14.33 3.10 -28.96
C GLN A 2 13.07 2.39 -29.46
N GLU A 3 13.19 1.53 -30.48
CA GLU A 3 12.08 0.74 -31.01
C GLU A 3 11.47 -0.22 -29.97
N ALA A 4 12.31 -0.88 -29.17
CA ALA A 4 11.85 -1.78 -28.11
C ALA A 4 11.15 -1.03 -26.99
N GLU A 5 11.66 0.16 -26.63
CA GLU A 5 11.05 1.03 -25.63
C GLU A 5 9.68 1.55 -26.09
N ALA A 6 9.58 1.99 -27.36
CA ALA A 6 8.31 2.42 -27.95
C ALA A 6 7.29 1.28 -27.96
N TRP A 7 7.71 0.09 -28.36
CA TRP A 7 6.86 -1.10 -28.34
C TRP A 7 6.33 -1.39 -26.93
N VAL A 8 7.21 -1.38 -25.92
CA VAL A 8 6.82 -1.58 -24.51
C VAL A 8 5.86 -0.48 -24.04
N GLY A 9 6.15 0.79 -24.37
CA GLY A 9 5.32 1.94 -24.00
C GLY A 9 3.90 1.84 -24.54
N GLU A 10 3.74 1.44 -25.80
CA GLU A 10 2.42 1.22 -26.39
C GLU A 10 1.61 0.15 -25.65
N ARG A 11 2.25 -0.97 -25.28
CA ARG A 11 1.56 -2.08 -24.58
C ARG A 11 1.26 -1.73 -23.15
N ALA A 12 2.17 -1.03 -22.46
CA ALA A 12 1.94 -0.48 -21.13
C ALA A 12 0.71 0.44 -21.13
N LEU A 13 0.57 1.30 -22.14
CA LEU A 13 -0.59 2.17 -22.30
C LEU A 13 -1.90 1.40 -22.57
N GLN A 14 -1.86 0.27 -23.28
CA GLN A 14 -3.03 -0.60 -23.41
C GLN A 14 -3.40 -1.26 -22.07
N ILE A 15 -2.41 -1.68 -21.26
CA ILE A 15 -2.65 -2.22 -19.92
C ILE A 15 -3.30 -1.15 -19.02
N LEU A 16 -2.80 0.09 -19.06
CA LEU A 16 -3.40 1.21 -18.34
C LEU A 16 -4.86 1.49 -18.77
N ARG A 17 -5.23 1.12 -20.00
CA ARG A 17 -6.60 1.19 -20.53
C ARG A 17 -7.43 -0.08 -20.25
N GLY A 18 -6.99 -0.95 -19.35
CA GLY A 18 -7.71 -2.17 -18.95
C GLY A 18 -7.59 -3.35 -19.93
N LYS A 19 -6.73 -3.26 -20.94
CA LYS A 19 -6.61 -4.26 -22.03
C LYS A 19 -5.51 -5.29 -21.79
N ALA A 20 -5.26 -5.65 -20.52
CA ALA A 20 -4.17 -6.56 -20.14
C ALA A 20 -4.28 -7.94 -20.84
N SER A 21 -5.50 -8.49 -20.94
CA SER A 21 -5.74 -9.77 -21.62
C SER A 21 -5.50 -9.70 -23.14
N ASP A 22 -5.87 -8.59 -23.78
CA ASP A 22 -5.64 -8.40 -25.22
C ASP A 22 -4.14 -8.30 -25.54
N VAL A 23 -3.39 -7.59 -24.67
CA VAL A 23 -1.93 -7.50 -24.76
C VAL A 23 -1.30 -8.87 -24.62
N ALA A 24 -1.68 -9.66 -23.61
CA ALA A 24 -1.19 -11.02 -23.42
C ALA A 24 -1.46 -11.92 -24.64
N ALA A 25 -2.68 -11.86 -25.19
CA ALA A 25 -3.04 -12.62 -26.38
C ALA A 25 -2.26 -12.15 -27.63
N GLY A 26 -2.08 -10.84 -27.81
CA GLY A 26 -1.30 -10.26 -28.89
C GLY A 26 0.18 -10.67 -28.85
N MET A 27 0.78 -10.66 -27.66
CA MET A 27 2.17 -11.09 -27.46
C MET A 27 2.37 -12.57 -27.83
N ARG A 28 1.47 -13.45 -27.38
CA ARG A 28 1.49 -14.88 -27.73
C ARG A 28 1.31 -15.13 -29.22
N ARG A 29 0.37 -14.43 -29.86
CA ARG A 29 0.20 -14.52 -31.33
C ARG A 29 1.45 -14.08 -32.07
N SER A 30 2.08 -12.98 -31.63
CA SER A 30 3.33 -12.51 -32.24
C SER A 30 4.46 -13.52 -32.09
N ALA A 31 4.59 -14.18 -30.93
CA ALA A 31 5.61 -15.21 -30.72
C ALA A 31 5.38 -16.42 -31.65
N THR A 32 4.12 -16.86 -31.80
CA THR A 32 3.76 -17.95 -32.72
C THR A 32 4.01 -17.58 -34.18
N LEU A 33 3.61 -16.38 -34.63
CA LEU A 33 3.81 -15.93 -36.01
C LEU A 33 5.29 -15.75 -36.39
N ARG A 34 6.14 -15.46 -35.40
CA ARG A 34 7.59 -15.37 -35.59
C ARG A 34 8.30 -16.73 -35.50
N GLY A 35 7.57 -17.81 -35.22
CA GLY A 35 8.13 -19.15 -35.13
C GLY A 35 9.13 -19.34 -33.99
N LEU A 36 9.00 -18.57 -32.90
CA LEU A 36 9.93 -18.66 -31.77
C LEU A 36 9.89 -20.05 -31.13
N CYS A 37 11.07 -20.61 -30.84
CA CYS A 37 11.17 -21.86 -30.11
C CYS A 37 10.71 -21.70 -28.66
N GLN A 38 10.54 -22.82 -27.94
CA GLN A 38 10.00 -22.82 -26.58
C GLN A 38 10.87 -22.00 -25.62
N GLU A 39 12.19 -22.07 -25.77
CA GLU A 39 13.18 -21.36 -24.99
C GLU A 39 13.11 -19.85 -25.25
N GLU A 40 12.98 -19.44 -26.51
CA GLU A 40 12.90 -18.04 -26.93
C GLU A 40 11.58 -17.38 -26.50
N ARG A 41 10.46 -18.11 -26.56
CA ARG A 41 9.13 -17.59 -26.17
C ARG A 41 8.86 -17.61 -24.67
N LYS A 42 9.72 -18.25 -23.85
CA LYS A 42 9.52 -18.39 -22.39
C LYS A 42 9.23 -17.07 -21.69
N GLY A 43 9.97 -16.01 -22.03
CA GLY A 43 9.76 -14.67 -21.47
C GLY A 43 8.40 -14.08 -21.86
N VAL A 44 7.98 -14.28 -23.11
CA VAL A 44 6.66 -13.84 -23.61
C VAL A 44 5.54 -14.55 -22.88
N ASP A 45 5.62 -15.88 -22.77
CA ASP A 45 4.59 -16.68 -22.12
C ASP A 45 4.49 -16.36 -20.62
N THR A 46 5.63 -16.18 -19.95
CA THR A 46 5.67 -15.78 -18.53
C THR A 46 5.00 -14.42 -18.30
N CYS A 47 5.28 -13.43 -19.16
CA CYS A 47 4.65 -12.12 -19.09
C CYS A 47 3.13 -12.22 -19.36
N ALA A 48 2.73 -12.95 -20.40
CA ALA A 48 1.33 -13.15 -20.74
C ALA A 48 0.56 -13.87 -19.62
N ASP A 49 1.15 -14.88 -18.98
CA ASP A 49 0.58 -15.57 -17.83
C ASP A 49 0.37 -14.63 -16.65
N TYR A 50 1.35 -13.77 -16.36
CA TYR A 50 1.21 -12.76 -15.31
C TYR A 50 0.01 -11.83 -15.57
N LEU A 51 -0.08 -11.27 -16.79
CA LEU A 51 -1.15 -10.35 -17.17
C LEU A 51 -2.53 -11.02 -17.09
N VAL A 52 -2.65 -12.28 -17.49
CA VAL A 52 -3.91 -13.03 -17.43
C VAL A 52 -4.27 -13.41 -16.00
N LYS A 53 -3.29 -13.88 -15.22
CA LYS A 53 -3.46 -14.28 -13.81
C LYS A 53 -3.98 -13.11 -12.97
N TYR A 54 -3.45 -11.92 -13.21
CA TYR A 54 -3.75 -10.73 -12.41
C TYR A 54 -4.69 -9.74 -13.11
N ARG A 55 -5.38 -10.14 -14.18
CA ARG A 55 -6.24 -9.27 -15.00
C ARG A 55 -7.24 -8.44 -14.18
N GLU A 56 -7.79 -9.00 -13.10
CA GLU A 56 -8.78 -8.30 -12.26
C GLU A 56 -8.13 -7.16 -11.47
N MET A 57 -6.88 -7.32 -11.06
CA MET A 57 -6.08 -6.27 -10.41
C MET A 57 -5.43 -5.31 -11.42
N LEU A 58 -5.43 -5.66 -12.71
CA LEU A 58 -4.91 -4.81 -13.79
C LEU A 58 -6.02 -3.99 -14.48
N ARG A 59 -7.21 -3.89 -13.88
CA ARG A 59 -8.30 -2.98 -14.31
C ARG A 59 -7.97 -1.52 -13.97
N TYR A 60 -6.81 -1.07 -14.44
CA TYR A 60 -6.26 0.26 -14.14
C TYR A 60 -7.12 1.38 -14.71
N ASP A 61 -7.85 1.14 -15.80
CA ASP A 61 -8.85 2.06 -16.33
C ASP A 61 -9.88 2.44 -15.26
N ARG A 62 -10.37 1.47 -14.49
CA ARG A 62 -11.32 1.69 -13.40
C ARG A 62 -10.66 2.36 -12.21
N TYR A 63 -9.52 1.83 -11.78
CA TYR A 63 -8.83 2.36 -10.60
C TYR A 63 -8.38 3.81 -10.79
N LEU A 64 -7.88 4.15 -11.97
CA LEU A 64 -7.50 5.53 -12.29
C LEU A 64 -8.72 6.44 -12.38
N ALA A 65 -9.85 5.98 -12.93
CA ALA A 65 -11.10 6.75 -12.96
C ALA A 65 -11.66 7.02 -11.55
N GLU A 66 -11.46 6.08 -10.62
CA GLU A 66 -11.81 6.22 -9.20
C GLU A 66 -10.77 6.99 -8.37
N GLY A 67 -9.65 7.40 -8.98
CA GLY A 67 -8.58 8.16 -8.33
C GLY A 67 -7.68 7.31 -7.43
N PHE A 68 -7.71 5.98 -7.55
CA PHE A 68 -6.85 5.10 -6.77
C PHE A 68 -5.39 5.13 -7.28
N PRO A 69 -4.41 5.07 -6.35
CA PRO A 69 -3.02 4.95 -6.72
C PRO A 69 -2.75 3.53 -7.27
N ILE A 70 -2.20 3.45 -8.49
CA ILE A 70 -1.78 2.19 -9.12
C ILE A 70 -0.27 1.93 -8.99
N ALA A 71 0.49 2.92 -8.51
CA ALA A 71 1.93 2.83 -8.31
C ALA A 71 2.26 2.59 -6.84
N THR A 72 3.27 1.75 -6.58
CA THR A 72 3.74 1.46 -5.21
C THR A 72 4.46 2.64 -4.57
N GLY A 73 4.88 3.66 -5.33
CA GLY A 73 5.68 4.78 -4.84
C GLY A 73 5.07 5.54 -3.66
N VAL A 74 3.74 5.70 -3.64
CA VAL A 74 3.05 6.34 -2.50
C VAL A 74 3.18 5.49 -1.24
N ILE A 75 3.03 4.16 -1.37
CA ILE A 75 3.14 3.19 -0.28
C ILE A 75 4.59 3.10 0.20
N GLU A 76 5.54 2.96 -0.73
CA GLU A 76 6.97 2.89 -0.43
C GLU A 76 7.49 4.18 0.21
N GLY A 77 7.02 5.33 -0.26
CA GLY A 77 7.29 6.63 0.33
C GLY A 77 6.81 6.70 1.78
N ALA A 78 5.57 6.27 2.03
CA ALA A 78 5.02 6.18 3.37
C ALA A 78 5.82 5.22 4.26
N CYS A 79 6.17 4.02 3.78
CA CYS A 79 6.98 3.05 4.54
C CYS A 79 8.38 3.58 4.84
N ARG A 80 9.02 4.25 3.88
CA ARG A 80 10.33 4.88 4.08
C ARG A 80 10.23 5.96 5.16
N HIS A 81 9.30 6.89 4.99
CA HIS A 81 9.18 8.03 5.88
C HIS A 81 8.68 7.67 7.28
N LEU A 82 7.67 6.80 7.39
CA LEU A 82 7.08 6.46 8.70
C LEU A 82 7.93 5.44 9.45
N VAL A 83 8.44 4.42 8.77
CA VAL A 83 9.11 3.28 9.40
C VAL A 83 10.63 3.42 9.34
N LYS A 84 11.21 3.45 8.13
CA LYS A 84 12.68 3.36 7.97
C LYS A 84 13.41 4.52 8.64
N ASP A 85 12.92 5.75 8.42
CA ASP A 85 13.54 6.96 8.98
C ASP A 85 13.66 6.92 10.52
N ARG A 86 12.86 6.12 11.23
CA ARG A 86 12.98 5.95 12.68
C ARG A 86 13.65 4.67 13.12
N MET A 87 13.23 3.58 12.48
CA MET A 87 13.50 2.23 12.97
C MET A 87 14.85 1.73 12.49
N ASP A 88 15.35 2.28 11.38
CA ASP A 88 16.59 1.84 10.70
C ASP A 88 17.77 2.80 10.96
N ILE A 89 17.74 3.54 12.08
CA ILE A 89 18.85 4.39 12.51
C ILE A 89 19.92 3.52 13.17
N THR A 90 21.19 3.79 12.86
CA THR A 90 22.34 3.09 13.46
C THR A 90 22.25 3.07 14.99
N GLY A 91 22.39 1.87 15.57
CA GLY A 91 22.35 1.66 17.02
C GLY A 91 20.94 1.61 17.63
N ALA A 92 19.88 1.80 16.84
CA ALA A 92 18.51 1.67 17.33
C ALA A 92 18.18 0.19 17.62
N ARG A 93 17.59 -0.06 18.79
CA ARG A 93 17.06 -1.37 19.18
C ARG A 93 15.63 -1.21 19.65
N TRP A 94 14.75 -2.03 19.11
CA TRP A 94 13.33 -1.92 19.37
C TRP A 94 12.75 -3.25 19.85
N ARG A 95 11.89 -3.16 20.86
CA ARG A 95 10.91 -4.22 21.14
C ARG A 95 9.64 -3.90 20.36
N LEU A 96 8.93 -4.94 19.90
CA LEU A 96 7.72 -4.79 19.07
C LEU A 96 6.72 -3.78 19.65
N ARG A 97 6.40 -3.91 20.94
CA ARG A 97 5.50 -2.99 21.65
C ARG A 97 5.94 -1.53 21.55
N SER A 98 7.24 -1.27 21.75
CA SER A 98 7.80 0.09 21.73
C SER A 98 7.86 0.65 20.31
N ALA A 99 8.23 -0.18 19.33
CA ALA A 99 8.22 0.22 17.92
C ALA A 99 6.81 0.61 17.47
N GLU A 100 5.82 -0.24 17.76
CA GLU A 100 4.43 -0.01 17.39
C GLU A 100 3.89 1.29 18.00
N ALA A 101 4.15 1.55 19.28
CA ALA A 101 3.72 2.77 19.95
C ALA A 101 4.31 4.02 19.26
N VAL A 102 5.60 3.98 18.90
CA VAL A 102 6.24 5.10 18.19
C VAL A 102 5.70 5.26 16.78
N LEU A 103 5.46 4.18 16.04
CA LEU A 103 4.87 4.25 14.70
C LEU A 103 3.47 4.85 14.74
N LYS A 104 2.63 4.46 15.70
CA LYS A 104 1.28 5.03 15.87
C LYS A 104 1.33 6.55 16.06
N LEU A 105 2.25 7.03 16.91
CA LEU A 105 2.43 8.47 17.12
C LEU A 105 2.94 9.17 15.84
N ARG A 106 3.88 8.57 15.11
CA ARG A 106 4.36 9.12 13.83
C ARG A 106 3.26 9.16 12.78
N SER A 107 2.41 8.14 12.71
CA SER A 107 1.26 8.11 11.80
C SER A 107 0.27 9.25 12.10
N LEU A 108 -0.07 9.48 13.38
CA LEU A 108 -0.92 10.60 13.81
C LEU A 108 -0.32 11.97 13.48
N HIS A 109 1.00 12.09 13.53
CA HIS A 109 1.69 13.30 13.14
C HIS A 109 1.64 13.52 11.63
N SER A 110 1.99 12.48 10.86
CA SER A 110 2.03 12.53 9.40
C SER A 110 0.64 12.71 8.77
N SER A 111 -0.43 12.22 9.39
CA SER A 111 -1.81 12.41 8.92
C SER A 111 -2.40 13.77 9.33
N GLY A 112 -1.76 14.50 10.24
CA GLY A 112 -2.30 15.75 10.81
C GLY A 112 -3.33 15.54 11.93
N ASP A 113 -3.67 14.29 12.28
CA ASP A 113 -4.72 13.94 13.25
C ASP A 113 -4.30 14.11 14.71
N THR A 114 -3.06 14.56 14.96
CA THR A 114 -2.50 14.69 16.32
C THR A 114 -3.41 15.49 17.25
N LYS A 115 -4.01 16.59 16.78
CA LYS A 115 -4.90 17.43 17.59
C LYS A 115 -6.19 16.69 17.97
N ALA A 116 -6.82 16.03 17.00
CA ALA A 116 -8.05 15.28 17.21
C ALA A 116 -7.82 14.11 18.17
N TYR A 117 -6.73 13.36 17.96
CA TYR A 117 -6.32 12.29 18.86
C TYR A 117 -6.05 12.80 20.28
N TRP A 118 -5.37 13.94 20.43
CA TRP A 118 -5.06 14.49 21.75
C TRP A 118 -6.32 14.90 22.52
N ALA A 119 -7.31 15.50 21.84
CA ALA A 119 -8.60 15.81 22.45
C ALA A 119 -9.32 14.54 22.94
N PHE A 120 -9.39 13.50 22.08
CA PHE A 120 -9.94 12.19 22.44
C PHE A 120 -9.20 11.56 23.63
N HIS A 121 -7.87 11.56 23.59
CA HIS A 121 -7.04 10.95 24.63
C HIS A 121 -7.28 11.60 25.99
N LYS A 122 -7.33 12.93 26.07
CA LYS A 122 -7.63 13.67 27.31
C LYS A 122 -9.01 13.30 27.88
N ALA A 123 -10.04 13.27 27.04
CA ALA A 123 -11.39 12.88 27.47
C ALA A 123 -11.40 11.44 28.05
N GLN A 124 -10.70 10.52 27.39
CA GLN A 124 -10.61 9.14 27.85
C GLN A 124 -9.78 8.96 29.13
N GLU A 125 -8.68 9.70 29.28
CA GLU A 125 -7.91 9.73 30.53
C GLU A 125 -8.75 10.28 31.69
N GLN A 126 -9.56 11.32 31.43
CA GLN A 126 -10.47 11.87 32.44
C GLN A 126 -11.48 10.82 32.92
N THR A 127 -12.08 10.06 31.99
CA THR A 127 -12.99 8.98 32.35
C THR A 127 -12.28 7.86 33.12
N ARG A 128 -11.10 7.44 32.67
CA ARG A 128 -10.34 6.34 33.27
C ARG A 128 -9.79 6.64 34.65
N ASN A 129 -9.37 7.88 34.91
CA ASN A 129 -8.69 8.25 36.16
C ASN A 129 -9.56 9.04 37.13
N HIS A 130 -10.56 9.77 36.66
CA HIS A 130 -11.38 10.64 37.52
C HIS A 130 -12.79 10.08 37.70
N LEU A 131 -13.54 9.87 36.60
CA LEU A 131 -14.95 9.46 36.71
C LEU A 131 -15.13 8.03 37.24
N SER A 132 -14.30 7.09 36.82
CA SER A 132 -14.32 5.71 37.32
C SER A 132 -13.99 5.62 38.82
N ARG A 133 -13.05 6.44 39.30
CA ARG A 133 -12.60 6.47 40.69
C ARG A 133 -13.58 7.20 41.60
N MET A 134 -14.21 8.27 41.10
CA MET A 134 -15.28 8.96 41.81
C MET A 134 -16.53 8.08 41.94
N ALA A 135 -16.89 7.30 40.91
CA ALA A 135 -17.99 6.35 40.98
C ALA A 135 -17.73 5.19 41.96
N SER A 136 -16.47 4.77 42.14
CA SER A 136 -16.10 3.78 43.16
C SER A 136 -16.06 4.33 44.59
N HIS A 137 -16.02 5.66 44.75
CA HIS A 137 -16.02 6.34 46.04
C HIS A 137 -17.42 6.90 46.33
N ASP A 138 -18.41 6.02 46.44
CA ASP A 138 -19.75 6.40 46.89
C ASP A 138 -19.70 6.66 48.41
N PHE A 139 -19.67 7.94 48.81
CA PHE A 139 -19.59 8.39 50.21
C PHE A 139 -20.91 8.19 50.99
N ARG A 140 -21.81 7.30 50.57
CA ARG A 140 -23.15 7.11 51.15
C ARG A 140 -23.26 6.00 52.22
N LYS A 141 -22.27 5.86 53.10
CA LYS A 141 -22.43 5.12 54.36
C LYS A 141 -21.72 5.82 55.53
N ALA A 142 -22.27 6.96 55.92
CA ALA A 142 -22.10 7.51 57.27
C ALA A 142 -23.38 8.29 57.62
N ALA A 143 -24.40 7.55 58.03
CA ALA A 143 -25.55 8.03 58.78
C ALA A 143 -26.01 6.88 59.69
#